data_AF-A0A918TNW0-F1
#
_entry.id   AF-A0A918TNW0-F1
#
_cell.length_a   1.000
_cell.length_b   1.000
_cell.length_c   1.000
_cell.angle_alpha   90.00
_cell.angle_beta   90.00
_cell.angle_gamma   90.00
#
_symmetry.space_group_name_H-M   'P 1'
#
loop_
_entity.id
_entity.type
_entity.pdbx_description
1 polymer ?
#
loop_
_entity_poly.entity_id
_entity_poly.type
_entity_poly.pdbx_seq_one_letter_code
_entity_poly.pdbx_strand_id
1 'polypeptide(L)'
;MRFPFLLKGLLAGAVITTSASADDEWTVTLVQKHLESSGVFQGSVAREGSRVSFAPIPEGGSEFNLWAYRNGPLGLEEHLVDTETVGAYLPKGTLWITTADPYAGGIPRTRIDQGFTLNFEIEGLRKGGDAPKAAKKVLLDHNVAAATGDPKTSNLGPEEDFGQSFLTRNGTGAINFSASNIPGTDPYNDSGVETFRLFALPDGQTAELELSKAEVQVWPMSKATISGVTKSSYTIAPEVTVDLVNLYPESETWVQVYPGPESVGTNGTRLTESFALVSDVKPRDSVLRFTKLDSVLLDSGEWTLEVITRTPFGIERIAHTSINIDRDLALRGSFQALSDQ
;
A
#
# COMPACT_ATOMS: atom_id res chain seq x y z
N MET A 1 83.68 -23.31 -52.95
CA MET A 1 83.66 -22.23 -53.97
C MET A 1 82.87 -21.06 -53.38
N ARG A 2 83.37 -19.82 -53.56
CA ARG A 2 83.06 -18.62 -52.76
C ARG A 2 81.72 -17.93 -53.11
N PHE A 3 81.25 -17.14 -52.13
CA PHE A 3 80.15 -16.15 -52.02
C PHE A 3 79.84 -15.22 -53.23
N PRO A 4 78.65 -14.58 -53.29
CA PRO A 4 78.41 -13.20 -52.73
C PRO A 4 77.08 -13.09 -51.93
N PHE A 5 76.96 -12.39 -50.79
CA PHE A 5 76.89 -10.95 -50.44
C PHE A 5 75.50 -10.26 -50.59
N LEU A 6 75.20 -9.38 -49.60
CA LEU A 6 74.17 -8.29 -49.51
C LEU A 6 72.75 -8.69 -49.03
N LEU A 7 72.00 -7.96 -48.20
CA LEU A 7 72.15 -6.71 -47.42
C LEU A 7 70.86 -6.45 -46.59
N LYS A 8 71.01 -5.91 -45.38
CA LYS A 8 70.10 -5.03 -44.57
C LYS A 8 68.59 -5.33 -44.45
N GLY A 9 68.19 -5.65 -43.20
CA GLY A 9 67.39 -4.75 -42.34
C GLY A 9 65.86 -4.81 -42.43
N LEU A 10 65.20 -5.15 -41.32
CA LEU A 10 64.07 -4.40 -40.77
C LEU A 10 63.70 -4.92 -39.37
N LEU A 11 63.39 -3.98 -38.46
CA LEU A 11 62.66 -4.23 -37.20
C LEU A 11 61.27 -4.83 -37.50
N ALA A 12 60.89 -5.87 -36.77
CA ALA A 12 59.51 -6.19 -36.40
C ALA A 12 59.62 -7.00 -35.10
N GLY A 13 59.25 -6.43 -33.95
CA GLY A 13 57.87 -6.12 -33.61
C GLY A 13 57.31 -7.36 -32.91
N ALA A 14 57.45 -7.41 -31.59
CA ALA A 14 56.85 -8.46 -30.78
C ALA A 14 55.35 -8.49 -31.07
N VAL A 15 54.87 -9.61 -31.61
CA VAL A 15 53.44 -9.90 -31.70
C VAL A 15 52.98 -10.17 -30.28
N ILE A 16 52.53 -9.11 -29.61
CA ILE A 16 51.61 -9.24 -28.49
C ILE A 16 50.31 -9.72 -29.13
N THR A 17 50.02 -11.01 -29.00
CA THR A 17 48.67 -11.52 -29.24
C THR A 17 47.76 -10.85 -28.21
N THR A 18 47.03 -9.83 -28.62
CA THR A 18 45.88 -9.34 -27.86
C THR A 18 44.89 -10.48 -27.75
N SER A 19 44.75 -11.02 -26.55
CA SER A 19 43.60 -11.82 -26.13
C SER A 19 42.33 -11.07 -26.52
N ALA A 20 41.42 -11.78 -27.19
CA ALA A 20 40.09 -11.31 -27.54
C ALA A 20 39.41 -10.64 -26.33
N SER A 21 38.81 -9.48 -26.55
CA SER A 21 37.87 -8.89 -25.59
C SER A 21 36.73 -9.87 -25.39
N ALA A 22 36.46 -10.25 -24.14
CA ALA A 22 35.16 -10.79 -23.79
C ALA A 22 34.11 -9.73 -24.15
N ASP A 23 33.14 -10.09 -25.00
CA ASP A 23 32.03 -9.20 -25.34
C ASP A 23 31.31 -8.80 -24.05
N ASP A 24 31.36 -7.51 -23.73
CA ASP A 24 30.71 -6.90 -22.56
C ASP A 24 29.21 -6.62 -22.82
N GLU A 25 28.64 -7.33 -23.80
CA GLU A 25 27.31 -7.07 -24.33
C GLU A 25 26.29 -8.05 -23.74
N TRP A 26 25.16 -7.50 -23.28
CA TRP A 26 24.02 -8.31 -22.86
C TRP A 26 23.45 -9.11 -24.04
N THR A 27 23.45 -10.42 -23.87
CA THR A 27 22.73 -11.36 -24.73
C THR A 27 21.39 -11.70 -24.09
N VAL A 28 20.35 -11.83 -24.91
CA VAL A 28 19.01 -12.16 -24.45
C VAL A 28 18.65 -13.55 -24.95
N THR A 29 18.12 -14.40 -24.07
CA THR A 29 17.73 -15.77 -24.36
C THR A 29 16.29 -15.97 -23.95
N LEU A 30 15.51 -16.58 -24.83
CA LEU A 30 14.16 -17.01 -24.51
C LEU A 30 14.20 -18.50 -24.18
N VAL A 31 13.62 -18.88 -23.05
CA VAL A 31 13.50 -20.27 -22.59
C VAL A 31 12.02 -20.66 -22.57
N GLN A 32 11.64 -21.60 -23.42
CA GLN A 32 10.31 -22.22 -23.44
C GLN A 32 10.35 -23.52 -22.65
N LYS A 33 9.53 -23.64 -21.60
CA LYS A 33 9.32 -24.85 -20.83
C LYS A 33 7.90 -25.33 -21.03
N HIS A 34 7.74 -26.60 -21.40
CA HIS A 34 6.41 -27.21 -21.47
C HIS A 34 5.89 -27.48 -20.05
N LEU A 35 4.63 -27.16 -19.76
CA LEU A 35 4.09 -27.32 -18.41
C LEU A 35 3.82 -28.79 -18.02
N GLU A 36 3.50 -29.63 -19.01
CA GLU A 36 3.11 -31.03 -18.81
C GLU A 36 4.23 -32.05 -19.10
N SER A 37 5.41 -31.59 -19.54
CA SER A 37 6.53 -32.46 -19.90
C SER A 37 7.87 -31.84 -19.55
N SER A 38 8.94 -32.64 -19.49
CA SER A 38 10.30 -32.15 -19.28
C SER A 38 10.91 -31.40 -20.48
N GLY A 39 10.11 -31.05 -21.48
CA GLY A 39 10.53 -30.31 -22.66
C GLY A 39 10.99 -28.90 -22.30
N VAL A 40 12.29 -28.63 -22.46
CA VAL A 40 12.88 -27.30 -22.32
C VAL A 40 13.60 -26.96 -23.61
N PHE A 41 13.25 -25.83 -24.19
CA PHE A 41 13.82 -25.31 -25.43
C PHE A 41 14.32 -23.90 -25.18
N GLN A 42 15.49 -23.56 -25.68
CA GLN A 42 16.04 -22.23 -25.48
C GLN A 42 16.88 -21.79 -26.67
N GLY A 43 17.05 -20.49 -26.79
CA GLY A 43 18.00 -19.92 -27.73
C GLY A 43 18.04 -18.40 -27.64
N SER A 44 19.13 -17.84 -28.15
CA SER A 44 19.29 -16.39 -28.20
C SER A 44 18.24 -15.75 -29.10
N VAL A 45 17.76 -14.59 -28.68
CA VAL A 45 16.79 -13.76 -29.38
C VAL A 45 17.33 -12.35 -29.53
N ALA A 46 16.86 -11.63 -30.54
CA ALA A 46 17.14 -10.20 -30.66
C ALA A 46 16.47 -9.44 -29.50
N ARG A 47 17.01 -8.27 -29.14
CA ARG A 47 16.44 -7.43 -28.06
C ARG A 47 15.02 -6.93 -28.35
N GLU A 48 14.66 -6.87 -29.63
CA GLU A 48 13.34 -6.49 -30.12
C GLU A 48 12.98 -7.36 -31.33
N GLY A 49 11.68 -7.57 -31.56
CA GLY A 49 11.16 -8.29 -32.73
C GLY A 49 10.14 -9.36 -32.37
N SER A 50 9.84 -10.24 -33.32
CA SER A 50 8.94 -11.37 -33.14
C SER A 50 9.57 -12.66 -33.67
N ARG A 51 9.19 -13.79 -33.07
CA ARG A 51 9.66 -15.12 -33.43
C ARG A 51 8.56 -16.13 -33.15
N VAL A 52 8.54 -17.22 -33.94
CA VAL A 52 7.72 -18.40 -33.66
C VAL A 52 8.36 -19.22 -32.52
N SER A 53 7.54 -19.84 -31.67
CA SER A 53 8.01 -20.67 -30.55
C SER A 53 9.02 -21.74 -31.00
N PHE A 54 9.95 -22.10 -30.12
CA PHE A 54 11.00 -23.09 -30.41
C PHE A 54 10.42 -24.48 -30.67
N ALA A 55 9.32 -24.78 -29.98
CA ALA A 55 8.55 -26.00 -30.14
C ALA A 55 7.05 -25.67 -30.20
N PRO A 56 6.23 -26.57 -30.78
CA PRO A 56 4.77 -26.47 -30.68
C PRO A 56 4.35 -26.38 -29.22
N ILE A 57 3.41 -25.48 -28.92
CA ILE A 57 2.84 -25.36 -27.57
C ILE A 57 1.98 -26.61 -27.33
N PRO A 58 2.28 -27.41 -26.30
CA PRO A 58 1.51 -28.61 -25.99
C PRO A 58 0.14 -28.24 -25.41
N GLU A 59 -0.75 -29.22 -25.23
CA GLU A 59 -2.12 -28.97 -24.79
C GLU A 59 -2.17 -28.28 -23.41
N GLY A 60 -1.35 -28.75 -22.47
CA GLY A 60 -1.16 -28.12 -21.15
C GLY A 60 -0.43 -26.77 -21.15
N GLY A 61 0.08 -26.31 -22.30
CA GLY A 61 0.72 -25.00 -22.43
C GLY A 61 2.24 -24.97 -22.20
N SER A 62 2.82 -23.78 -22.29
CA SER A 62 4.25 -23.52 -22.10
C SER A 62 4.48 -22.21 -21.36
N GLU A 63 5.45 -22.23 -20.45
CA GLU A 63 6.02 -21.04 -19.81
C GLU A 63 7.20 -20.55 -20.67
N PHE A 64 7.22 -19.26 -20.96
CA PHE A 64 8.28 -18.57 -21.67
C PHE A 64 8.98 -17.62 -20.71
N ASN A 65 10.26 -17.87 -20.45
CA ASN A 65 11.10 -17.01 -19.62
C ASN A 65 12.11 -16.26 -20.48
N LEU A 66 12.14 -14.94 -20.36
CA LEU A 66 13.12 -14.09 -21.00
C LEU A 66 14.28 -13.84 -20.05
N TRP A 67 15.48 -14.28 -20.41
CA TRP A 67 16.69 -14.12 -19.61
C TRP A 67 17.68 -13.19 -20.31
N ALA A 68 18.31 -12.30 -19.54
CA ALA A 68 19.45 -11.51 -19.98
C ALA A 68 20.72 -12.05 -19.33
N TYR A 69 21.76 -12.28 -20.14
CA TYR A 69 23.05 -12.79 -19.72
C TYR A 69 24.17 -11.83 -20.14
N ARG A 70 25.13 -11.61 -19.25
CA ARG A 70 26.36 -10.86 -19.54
C ARG A 70 27.56 -11.56 -18.93
N ASN A 71 28.65 -11.66 -19.68
CA ASN A 71 29.93 -12.08 -19.12
C ASN A 71 30.62 -10.85 -18.50
N GLY A 72 30.48 -10.71 -17.19
CA GLY A 72 31.09 -9.64 -16.42
C GLY A 72 32.50 -10.01 -15.90
N PRO A 73 33.22 -9.05 -15.32
CA PRO A 73 34.57 -9.27 -14.77
C PRO A 73 34.61 -10.29 -13.62
N LEU A 74 33.46 -10.53 -12.97
CA LEU A 74 33.31 -11.42 -11.81
C LEU A 74 32.62 -12.76 -12.15
N GLY A 75 32.25 -12.97 -13.42
CA GLY A 75 31.54 -14.17 -13.87
C GLY A 75 30.32 -13.87 -14.75
N LEU A 76 29.53 -14.90 -15.01
CA LEU A 76 28.26 -14.77 -15.73
C LEU A 76 27.22 -14.09 -14.83
N GLU A 77 26.72 -12.95 -15.26
CA GLU A 77 25.56 -12.26 -14.68
C GLU A 77 24.31 -12.74 -15.42
N GLU A 78 23.29 -13.18 -14.68
CA GLU A 78 22.01 -13.64 -15.23
C GLU A 78 20.84 -12.89 -14.58
N HIS A 79 19.89 -12.45 -15.39
CA HIS A 79 18.68 -11.78 -14.93
C HIS A 79 17.47 -12.35 -15.67
N LEU A 80 16.49 -12.84 -14.91
CA LEU A 80 15.16 -13.07 -15.43
C LEU A 80 14.49 -11.71 -15.68
N VAL A 81 14.20 -11.43 -16.94
CA VAL A 81 13.59 -10.17 -17.39
C VAL A 81 12.08 -10.26 -17.32
N ASP A 82 11.51 -11.37 -17.81
CA ASP A 82 10.05 -11.54 -17.91
C ASP A 82 9.66 -13.02 -17.99
N THR A 83 8.41 -13.32 -17.63
CA THR A 83 7.82 -14.66 -17.72
C THR A 83 6.38 -14.57 -18.21
N GLU A 84 6.04 -15.29 -19.28
CA GLU A 84 4.69 -15.38 -19.83
C GLU A 84 4.29 -16.85 -19.99
N THR A 85 3.08 -17.21 -19.56
CA THR A 85 2.55 -18.57 -19.79
C THR A 85 1.46 -18.56 -20.85
N VAL A 86 1.58 -19.47 -21.82
CA VAL A 86 0.65 -19.59 -22.96
C VAL A 86 0.12 -21.02 -23.04
N GLY A 87 -1.20 -21.19 -23.09
CA GLY A 87 -1.84 -22.48 -23.30
C GLY A 87 -3.07 -22.35 -24.18
N ALA A 88 -3.47 -23.44 -24.84
CA ALA A 88 -4.65 -23.42 -25.72
C ALA A 88 -5.94 -23.07 -24.96
N TYR A 89 -6.02 -23.45 -23.69
CA TYR A 89 -7.18 -23.29 -22.82
C TYR A 89 -6.91 -22.42 -21.59
N LEU A 90 -5.76 -21.75 -21.54
CA LEU A 90 -5.36 -20.94 -20.39
C LEU A 90 -5.98 -19.54 -20.50
N PRO A 91 -6.88 -19.15 -19.58
CA PRO A 91 -7.37 -17.79 -19.54
C PRO A 91 -6.27 -16.83 -19.08
N LYS A 92 -6.44 -15.55 -19.41
CA LYS A 92 -5.65 -14.46 -18.85
C LYS A 92 -6.52 -13.67 -17.90
N GLY A 93 -5.90 -13.06 -16.90
CA GLY A 93 -6.61 -12.05 -16.14
C GLY A 93 -5.67 -11.20 -15.30
N THR A 94 -6.13 -10.00 -15.01
CA THR A 94 -5.38 -9.02 -14.22
C THR A 94 -6.27 -8.51 -13.10
N LEU A 95 -5.69 -8.30 -11.93
CA LEU A 95 -6.32 -7.70 -10.76
C LEU A 95 -5.65 -6.36 -10.43
N TRP A 96 -6.43 -5.38 -9.99
CA TRP A 96 -5.89 -4.15 -9.40
C TRP A 96 -6.89 -3.55 -8.42
N ILE A 97 -6.40 -2.79 -7.45
CA ILE A 97 -7.23 -2.19 -6.39
C ILE A 97 -7.27 -0.67 -6.56
N THR A 98 -8.45 -0.10 -6.36
CA THR A 98 -8.67 1.34 -6.25
C THR A 98 -9.15 1.67 -4.85
N THR A 99 -8.52 2.66 -4.23
CA THR A 99 -8.93 3.22 -2.92
C THR A 99 -9.11 4.73 -3.05
N ALA A 100 -9.71 5.36 -2.03
CA ALA A 100 -9.84 6.82 -1.97
C ALA A 100 -8.52 7.52 -1.57
N ASP A 101 -7.53 6.79 -1.06
CA ASP A 101 -6.20 7.33 -0.77
C ASP A 101 -5.41 7.51 -2.08
N PRO A 102 -4.95 8.73 -2.43
CA PRO A 102 -4.24 9.01 -3.68
C PRO A 102 -2.78 8.50 -3.71
N TYR A 103 -2.35 7.73 -2.71
CA TYR A 103 -0.98 7.21 -2.61
C TYR A 103 -0.55 6.39 -3.83
N ALA A 104 0.56 6.80 -4.45
CA ALA A 104 1.12 6.18 -5.65
C ALA A 104 2.41 5.37 -5.41
N GLY A 105 2.79 5.11 -4.16
CA GLY A 105 4.08 4.49 -3.80
C GLY A 105 4.08 2.96 -3.77
N GLY A 106 3.32 2.32 -4.66
CA GLY A 106 3.26 0.85 -4.82
C GLY A 106 1.90 0.29 -4.44
N ILE A 107 1.84 -0.42 -3.30
CA ILE A 107 0.60 -1.06 -2.82
C ILE A 107 -0.40 0.02 -2.37
N PRO A 108 -1.64 0.03 -2.89
CA PRO A 108 -2.68 0.94 -2.45
C PRO A 108 -2.95 0.81 -0.95
N ARG A 109 -3.39 1.93 -0.34
CA ARG A 109 -3.70 1.98 1.09
C ARG A 109 -5.16 2.32 1.31
N THR A 110 -5.73 1.83 2.39
CA THR A 110 -7.05 2.23 2.90
C THR A 110 -7.01 2.30 4.43
N ARG A 111 -8.11 2.72 5.05
CA ARG A 111 -8.34 2.65 6.48
C ARG A 111 -9.35 1.54 6.75
N ILE A 112 -9.32 0.93 7.93
CA ILE A 112 -10.12 -0.27 8.24
C ILE A 112 -11.64 -0.07 8.04
N ASP A 113 -12.15 1.14 8.28
CA ASP A 113 -13.55 1.55 8.09
C ASP A 113 -13.84 2.13 6.69
N GLN A 114 -12.86 2.14 5.79
CA GLN A 114 -12.97 2.76 4.47
C GLN A 114 -12.97 1.68 3.38
N GLY A 115 -13.97 1.78 2.50
CA GLY A 115 -14.15 0.87 1.39
C GLY A 115 -13.07 0.99 0.32
N PHE A 116 -12.95 -0.06 -0.49
CA PHE A 116 -12.09 -0.13 -1.66
C PHE A 116 -12.74 -0.99 -2.75
N THR A 117 -12.22 -0.89 -3.97
CA THR A 117 -12.72 -1.64 -5.12
C THR A 117 -11.63 -2.55 -5.65
N LEU A 118 -11.90 -3.86 -5.69
CA LEU A 118 -11.13 -4.80 -6.48
C LEU A 118 -11.66 -4.77 -7.91
N ASN A 119 -10.82 -4.38 -8.84
CA ASN A 119 -11.11 -4.42 -10.27
C ASN A 119 -10.42 -5.63 -10.88
N PHE A 120 -11.03 -6.14 -11.94
CA PHE A 120 -10.47 -7.25 -12.70
C PHE A 120 -10.79 -7.12 -14.18
N GLU A 121 -9.93 -7.72 -14.99
CA GLU A 121 -10.16 -7.97 -16.40
C GLU A 121 -9.82 -9.42 -16.70
N ILE A 122 -10.76 -10.15 -17.30
CA ILE A 122 -10.60 -11.56 -17.64
C ILE A 122 -10.73 -11.76 -19.14
N GLU A 123 -9.82 -12.54 -19.71
CA GLU A 123 -9.83 -12.90 -21.12
C GLU A 123 -9.62 -14.40 -21.33
N GLY A 124 -9.98 -14.90 -22.52
CA GLY A 124 -9.71 -16.28 -22.91
C GLY A 124 -10.68 -17.34 -22.34
N LEU A 125 -11.67 -16.95 -21.53
CA LEU A 125 -12.72 -17.89 -21.11
C LEU A 125 -13.58 -18.32 -22.31
N ARG A 126 -13.78 -19.63 -22.43
CA ARG A 126 -14.56 -20.27 -23.48
C ARG A 126 -15.99 -20.55 -23.03
N LYS A 127 -16.93 -20.41 -23.97
CA LYS A 127 -18.35 -20.79 -23.80
C LYS A 127 -18.62 -22.12 -24.51
N GLY A 128 -19.60 -22.89 -24.02
CA GLY A 128 -20.07 -24.12 -24.65
C GLY A 128 -19.85 -25.39 -23.81
N GLY A 129 -20.63 -26.44 -24.08
CA GLY A 129 -20.60 -27.69 -23.30
C GLY A 129 -19.25 -28.40 -23.31
N ASP A 130 -18.55 -28.36 -24.43
CA ASP A 130 -17.39 -29.24 -24.71
C ASP A 130 -16.04 -28.69 -24.21
N ALA A 131 -15.97 -27.42 -23.81
CA ALA A 131 -14.73 -26.86 -23.26
C ALA A 131 -14.44 -27.41 -21.85
N PRO A 132 -13.16 -27.63 -21.47
CA PRO A 132 -12.81 -28.07 -20.13
C PRO A 132 -13.22 -27.03 -19.07
N LYS A 133 -13.34 -27.46 -17.81
CA LYS A 133 -13.76 -26.56 -16.71
C LYS A 133 -12.78 -25.40 -16.52
N ALA A 134 -11.48 -25.65 -16.67
CA ALA A 134 -10.43 -24.64 -16.58
C ALA A 134 -10.56 -23.54 -17.63
N ALA A 135 -11.05 -23.87 -18.83
CA ALA A 135 -11.31 -22.88 -19.86
C ALA A 135 -12.58 -22.05 -19.61
N LYS A 136 -13.45 -22.43 -18.67
CA LYS A 136 -14.78 -21.81 -18.49
C LYS A 136 -14.83 -20.82 -17.35
N LYS A 137 -13.90 -20.91 -16.40
CA LYS A 137 -13.87 -20.06 -15.21
C LYS A 137 -12.47 -20.01 -14.61
N VAL A 138 -12.22 -18.93 -13.89
CA VAL A 138 -11.05 -18.74 -13.03
C VAL A 138 -11.50 -18.67 -11.57
N LEU A 139 -10.64 -19.08 -10.65
CA LEU A 139 -10.84 -18.94 -9.21
C LEU A 139 -10.31 -17.58 -8.77
N LEU A 140 -11.12 -16.81 -8.06
CA LEU A 140 -10.69 -15.64 -7.30
C LEU A 140 -10.66 -16.04 -5.83
N ASP A 141 -9.46 -16.03 -5.26
CA ASP A 141 -9.17 -16.29 -3.86
C ASP A 141 -8.93 -14.97 -3.14
N HIS A 142 -9.47 -14.83 -1.92
CA HIS A 142 -9.34 -13.65 -1.08
C HIS A 142 -8.85 -14.09 0.30
N ASN A 143 -7.68 -13.58 0.67
CA ASN A 143 -7.07 -13.86 1.95
C ASN A 143 -6.80 -12.57 2.72
N VAL A 144 -6.72 -12.70 4.04
CA VAL A 144 -6.47 -11.60 4.97
C VAL A 144 -5.32 -11.95 5.90
N ALA A 145 -4.45 -10.98 6.17
CA ALA A 145 -3.37 -11.13 7.13
C ALA A 145 -3.35 -9.93 8.06
N ALA A 146 -3.71 -10.15 9.33
CA ALA A 146 -3.62 -9.10 10.34
C ALA A 146 -2.16 -8.75 10.64
N ALA A 147 -1.87 -7.48 10.89
CA ALA A 147 -0.55 -6.98 11.24
C ALA A 147 -0.50 -6.56 12.72
N THR A 148 0.64 -6.82 13.35
CA THR A 148 1.01 -6.20 14.62
C THR A 148 1.91 -4.98 14.33
N GLY A 149 1.32 -3.89 13.84
CA GLY A 149 2.04 -2.66 13.47
C GLY A 149 1.91 -2.30 11.98
N ASP A 150 3.00 -1.85 11.37
CA ASP A 150 3.08 -1.52 9.93
C ASP A 150 2.81 -2.73 9.03
N PRO A 151 1.73 -2.77 8.22
CA PRO A 151 1.41 -3.90 7.33
C PRO A 151 2.47 -4.18 6.26
N LYS A 152 3.40 -3.25 5.98
CA LYS A 152 4.45 -3.42 4.98
C LYS A 152 5.72 -4.04 5.53
N THR A 153 6.05 -3.77 6.80
CA THR A 153 7.35 -4.16 7.39
C THR A 153 7.22 -4.98 8.66
N SER A 154 6.01 -5.14 9.20
CA SER A 154 5.79 -5.90 10.42
C SER A 154 5.64 -7.39 10.13
N ASN A 155 5.72 -8.18 11.20
CA ASN A 155 5.30 -9.57 11.17
C ASN A 155 3.79 -9.59 10.90
N LEU A 156 3.42 -9.71 9.62
CA LEU A 156 2.10 -10.15 9.25
C LEU A 156 1.84 -11.47 9.96
N GLY A 157 0.65 -11.58 10.53
CA GLY A 157 0.13 -12.84 11.04
C GLY A 157 0.02 -13.88 9.92
N PRO A 158 -0.39 -15.11 10.25
CA PRO A 158 -0.70 -16.09 9.23
C PRO A 158 -1.75 -15.53 8.28
N GLU A 159 -1.57 -15.80 6.99
CA GLU A 159 -2.58 -15.52 6.00
C GLU A 159 -3.76 -16.48 6.19
N GLU A 160 -4.96 -15.91 6.37
CA GLU A 160 -6.21 -16.63 6.60
C GLU A 160 -7.09 -16.54 5.35
N ASP A 161 -7.71 -17.66 4.96
CA ASP A 161 -8.71 -17.68 3.89
C ASP A 161 -9.97 -16.94 4.33
N PHE A 162 -10.34 -15.90 3.59
CA PHE A 162 -11.58 -15.17 3.80
C PHE A 162 -12.68 -15.70 2.90
N GLY A 163 -12.35 -16.05 1.65
CA GLY A 163 -13.29 -16.70 0.78
C GLY A 163 -12.87 -16.82 -0.68
N GLN A 164 -13.64 -17.63 -1.39
CA GLN A 164 -13.39 -18.00 -2.78
C GLN A 164 -14.62 -17.80 -3.66
N SER A 165 -14.39 -17.38 -4.90
CA SER A 165 -15.44 -17.25 -5.91
C SER A 165 -14.94 -17.62 -7.30
N PHE A 166 -15.88 -17.84 -8.24
CA PHE A 166 -15.52 -18.12 -9.63
C PHE A 166 -15.97 -16.99 -10.54
N LEU A 167 -15.04 -16.47 -11.35
CA LEU A 167 -15.35 -15.56 -12.45
C LEU A 167 -15.57 -16.40 -13.72
N THR A 168 -16.73 -16.20 -14.35
CA THR A 168 -17.21 -17.08 -15.44
C THR A 168 -17.43 -16.34 -16.77
N ARG A 169 -17.00 -15.07 -16.83
CA ARG A 169 -17.23 -14.19 -17.98
C ARG A 169 -15.96 -13.41 -18.30
N ASN A 170 -15.67 -13.28 -19.59
CA ASN A 170 -14.65 -12.34 -20.07
C ASN A 170 -15.12 -10.90 -19.91
N GLY A 171 -14.16 -10.00 -19.91
CA GLY A 171 -14.33 -8.56 -19.81
C GLY A 171 -13.93 -8.02 -18.44
N THR A 172 -14.17 -6.73 -18.28
CA THR A 172 -13.88 -5.98 -17.06
C THR A 172 -15.00 -6.11 -16.04
N GLY A 173 -14.66 -6.17 -14.77
CA GLY A 173 -15.61 -6.10 -13.67
C GLY A 173 -14.99 -5.54 -12.40
N ALA A 174 -15.83 -5.35 -11.39
CA ALA A 174 -15.43 -4.79 -10.11
C ALA A 174 -16.23 -5.42 -8.96
N ILE A 175 -15.57 -5.58 -7.82
CA ILE A 175 -16.15 -5.98 -6.53
C ILE A 175 -15.88 -4.85 -5.55
N ASN A 176 -16.95 -4.30 -4.97
CA ASN A 176 -16.86 -3.20 -4.01
C ASN A 176 -16.93 -3.74 -2.59
N PHE A 177 -15.98 -3.33 -1.77
CA PHE A 177 -15.96 -3.58 -0.34
C PHE A 177 -16.34 -2.29 0.38
N SER A 178 -17.28 -2.36 1.32
CA SER A 178 -17.69 -1.19 2.10
C SER A 178 -16.70 -0.82 3.21
N ALA A 179 -15.91 -1.79 3.65
CA ALA A 179 -14.87 -1.67 4.66
C ALA A 179 -13.90 -2.84 4.50
N SER A 180 -12.82 -2.84 5.29
CA SER A 180 -11.86 -3.93 5.32
C SER A 180 -12.42 -5.19 6.00
N ASN A 181 -11.89 -6.35 5.60
CA ASN A 181 -12.15 -7.67 6.17
C ASN A 181 -11.03 -8.16 7.10
N ILE A 182 -10.05 -7.31 7.45
CA ILE A 182 -9.02 -7.67 8.42
C ILE A 182 -9.69 -8.15 9.72
N PRO A 183 -9.33 -9.35 10.24
CA PRO A 183 -9.97 -9.90 11.41
C PRO A 183 -9.58 -9.08 12.65
N GLY A 184 -10.58 -8.75 13.47
CA GLY A 184 -10.39 -7.92 14.65
C GLY A 184 -11.69 -7.38 15.21
N THR A 185 -11.61 -6.75 16.39
CA THR A 185 -12.77 -6.14 17.07
C THR A 185 -12.55 -4.69 17.43
N ASP A 186 -11.32 -4.17 17.27
CA ASP A 186 -10.95 -2.82 17.65
C ASP A 186 -10.36 -2.08 16.44
N PRO A 187 -11.18 -1.31 15.70
CA PRO A 187 -10.75 -0.62 14.50
C PRO A 187 -9.67 0.44 14.77
N TYR A 188 -9.42 0.81 16.02
CA TYR A 188 -8.36 1.75 16.39
C TYR A 188 -6.99 1.09 16.53
N ASN A 189 -6.93 -0.25 16.53
CA ASN A 189 -5.70 -1.03 16.68
C ASN A 189 -5.47 -2.02 15.53
N ASP A 190 -6.54 -2.47 14.89
CA ASP A 190 -6.50 -3.49 13.85
C ASP A 190 -5.96 -2.93 12.52
N SER A 191 -5.05 -3.67 11.90
CA SER A 191 -4.35 -3.32 10.67
C SER A 191 -3.92 -4.59 9.94
N GLY A 192 -3.56 -4.50 8.66
CA GLY A 192 -3.14 -5.69 7.92
C GLY A 192 -3.05 -5.52 6.42
N VAL A 193 -3.00 -6.65 5.71
CA VAL A 193 -3.03 -6.72 4.25
C VAL A 193 -4.17 -7.63 3.82
N GLU A 194 -4.94 -7.19 2.83
CA GLU A 194 -5.85 -8.07 2.09
C GLU A 194 -5.23 -8.41 0.74
N THR A 195 -5.22 -9.70 0.42
CA THR A 195 -4.61 -10.24 -0.80
C THR A 195 -5.68 -10.91 -1.65
N PHE A 196 -5.69 -10.58 -2.93
CA PHE A 196 -6.55 -11.19 -3.92
C PHE A 196 -5.69 -11.89 -4.95
N ARG A 197 -5.95 -13.17 -5.18
CA ARG A 197 -5.24 -14.00 -6.16
C ARG A 197 -6.22 -14.56 -7.17
N LEU A 198 -5.85 -14.47 -8.43
CA LEU A 198 -6.61 -15.04 -9.53
C LEU A 198 -5.89 -16.29 -10.02
N PHE A 199 -6.60 -17.39 -10.12
CA PHE A 199 -6.03 -18.67 -10.55
C PHE A 199 -6.75 -19.25 -11.77
N ALA A 200 -5.97 -19.75 -12.73
CA ALA A 200 -6.45 -20.70 -13.72
C ALA A 200 -6.56 -22.08 -13.06
N LEU A 201 -7.71 -22.72 -13.21
CA LEU A 201 -7.95 -24.04 -12.64
C LEU A 201 -7.10 -25.12 -13.31
N PRO A 202 -6.80 -26.21 -12.59
CA PRO A 202 -6.09 -27.33 -13.18
C PRO A 202 -6.87 -27.94 -14.36
N ASP A 203 -6.14 -28.35 -15.39
CA ASP A 203 -6.66 -29.04 -16.57
C ASP A 203 -5.76 -30.22 -16.96
N GLY A 204 -6.29 -31.43 -16.87
CA GLY A 204 -5.52 -32.66 -17.12
C GLY A 204 -4.30 -32.79 -16.21
N GLN A 205 -3.10 -32.65 -16.78
CA GLN A 205 -1.82 -32.70 -16.08
C GLN A 205 -1.29 -31.32 -15.65
N THR A 206 -1.98 -30.24 -16.03
CA THR A 206 -1.58 -28.88 -15.67
C THR A 206 -2.11 -28.55 -14.29
N ALA A 207 -1.22 -28.14 -13.38
CA ALA A 207 -1.58 -27.67 -12.05
C ALA A 207 -2.32 -26.32 -12.11
N GLU A 208 -2.91 -25.94 -10.98
CA GLU A 208 -3.43 -24.58 -10.80
C GLU A 208 -2.31 -23.55 -10.98
N LEU A 209 -2.60 -22.44 -11.65
CA LEU A 209 -1.64 -21.40 -11.97
C LEU A 209 -2.17 -20.03 -11.52
N GLU A 210 -1.37 -19.31 -10.73
CA GLU A 210 -1.66 -17.91 -10.39
C GLU A 210 -1.48 -17.03 -11.65
N LEU A 211 -2.56 -16.37 -12.05
CA LEU A 211 -2.60 -15.47 -13.20
C LEU A 211 -2.28 -14.02 -12.80
N SER A 212 -2.74 -13.60 -11.61
CA SER A 212 -2.54 -12.24 -11.13
C SER A 212 -2.75 -12.16 -9.62
N LYS A 213 -2.09 -11.19 -9.01
CA LYS A 213 -2.21 -10.84 -7.58
C LYS A 213 -2.45 -9.34 -7.43
N ALA A 214 -3.30 -8.96 -6.47
CA ALA A 214 -3.44 -7.58 -6.01
C ALA A 214 -3.50 -7.54 -4.48
N GLU A 215 -2.93 -6.49 -3.89
CA GLU A 215 -2.85 -6.32 -2.43
C GLU A 215 -3.30 -4.91 -2.04
N VAL A 216 -3.88 -4.77 -0.86
CA VAL A 216 -4.18 -3.47 -0.24
C VAL A 216 -3.72 -3.45 1.22
N GLN A 217 -3.07 -2.35 1.60
CA GLN A 217 -2.66 -2.09 2.97
C GLN A 217 -3.82 -1.44 3.74
N VAL A 218 -4.15 -2.01 4.89
CA VAL A 218 -5.23 -1.53 5.76
C VAL A 218 -4.63 -0.98 7.04
N TRP A 219 -4.89 0.30 7.29
CA TRP A 219 -4.46 1.01 8.49
C TRP A 219 -5.59 1.20 9.50
N PRO A 220 -5.27 1.31 10.80
CA PRO A 220 -6.27 1.52 11.84
C PRO A 220 -6.87 2.94 11.76
N MET A 221 -8.01 3.11 12.44
CA MET A 221 -8.61 4.41 12.69
C MET A 221 -7.77 5.21 13.69
N SER A 222 -7.72 6.53 13.50
CA SER A 222 -7.08 7.44 14.43
C SER A 222 -7.88 7.56 15.73
N LYS A 223 -7.19 7.64 16.87
CA LYS A 223 -7.78 7.83 18.18
C LYS A 223 -7.15 9.03 18.90
N ALA A 224 -7.96 9.74 19.67
CA ALA A 224 -7.48 10.81 20.54
C ALA A 224 -7.97 10.62 21.98
N THR A 225 -7.12 10.97 22.94
CA THR A 225 -7.48 11.06 24.36
C THR A 225 -7.17 12.46 24.87
N ILE A 226 -8.16 13.12 25.47
CA ILE A 226 -8.00 14.45 26.05
C ILE A 226 -7.86 14.30 27.57
N SER A 227 -6.84 14.92 28.15
CA SER A 227 -6.58 14.91 29.59
C SER A 227 -6.29 16.32 30.13
N GLY A 228 -6.41 16.50 31.45
CA GLY A 228 -6.21 17.79 32.15
C GLY A 228 -7.51 18.46 32.62
N VAL A 229 -8.65 18.07 32.03
CA VAL A 229 -9.99 18.52 32.45
C VAL A 229 -10.53 17.58 33.53
N THR A 230 -10.38 17.97 34.79
CA THR A 230 -10.66 17.16 35.99
C THR A 230 -11.62 17.81 36.98
N LYS A 231 -11.85 19.13 36.88
CA LYS A 231 -12.78 19.87 37.73
C LYS A 231 -14.09 20.14 37.00
N SER A 232 -15.16 20.31 37.77
CA SER A 232 -16.47 20.71 37.24
C SER A 232 -16.55 22.18 36.81
N SER A 233 -15.60 23.01 37.25
CA SER A 233 -15.48 24.42 36.87
C SER A 233 -14.07 24.96 37.11
N TYR A 234 -13.68 25.96 36.33
CA TYR A 234 -12.36 26.59 36.31
C TYR A 234 -12.45 28.12 36.26
N THR A 235 -11.79 28.81 37.18
CA THR A 235 -11.58 30.27 37.07
C THR A 235 -10.44 30.61 36.11
N ILE A 236 -9.47 29.71 35.99
CA ILE A 236 -8.34 29.75 35.06
C ILE A 236 -8.37 28.43 34.29
N ALA A 237 -8.36 28.51 32.96
CA ALA A 237 -8.45 27.33 32.11
C ALA A 237 -7.30 26.35 32.41
N PRO A 238 -7.59 25.02 32.48
CA PRO A 238 -6.55 24.04 32.78
C PRO A 238 -5.55 23.91 31.63
N GLU A 239 -4.38 23.37 31.94
CA GLU A 239 -3.55 22.77 30.90
C GLU A 239 -4.26 21.54 30.35
N VAL A 240 -4.30 21.41 29.03
CA VAL A 240 -4.90 20.26 28.34
C VAL A 240 -3.83 19.56 27.52
N THR A 241 -3.78 18.23 27.63
CA THR A 241 -2.97 17.37 26.77
C THR A 241 -3.87 16.51 25.90
N VAL A 242 -3.52 16.38 24.63
CA VAL A 242 -4.20 15.52 23.66
C VAL A 242 -3.20 14.51 23.14
N ASP A 243 -3.39 13.25 23.53
CA ASP A 243 -2.62 12.12 23.02
C ASP A 243 -3.31 11.60 21.76
N LEU A 244 -2.59 11.59 20.65
CA LEU A 244 -3.05 11.18 19.33
C LEU A 244 -2.35 9.87 18.94
N VAL A 245 -3.14 8.88 18.55
CA VAL A 245 -2.67 7.56 18.16
C VAL A 245 -3.15 7.25 16.75
N ASN A 246 -2.29 6.64 15.93
CA ASN A 246 -2.62 6.17 14.58
C ASN A 246 -3.15 7.29 13.65
N LEU A 247 -2.55 8.48 13.68
CA LEU A 247 -2.89 9.54 12.72
C LEU A 247 -2.56 9.06 11.31
N TYR A 248 -3.57 9.03 10.43
CA TYR A 248 -3.45 8.45 9.09
C TYR A 248 -2.34 9.13 8.27
N PRO A 249 -1.69 8.42 7.32
CA PRO A 249 -0.81 9.05 6.33
C PRO A 249 -1.45 10.25 5.62
N GLU A 250 -0.67 11.27 5.27
CA GLU A 250 -1.17 12.48 4.59
C GLU A 250 -2.37 13.13 5.30
N SER A 251 -2.35 13.16 6.64
CA SER A 251 -3.41 13.75 7.46
C SER A 251 -3.01 15.03 8.18
N GLU A 252 -4.01 15.84 8.48
CA GLU A 252 -3.91 17.01 9.35
C GLU A 252 -4.89 16.84 10.52
N THR A 253 -4.39 16.83 11.75
CA THR A 253 -5.22 16.81 12.95
C THR A 253 -5.07 18.12 13.69
N TRP A 254 -6.16 18.68 14.20
CA TRP A 254 -6.14 19.90 15.00
C TRP A 254 -7.17 19.92 16.13
N VAL A 255 -7.00 20.86 17.03
CA VAL A 255 -7.96 21.12 18.12
C VAL A 255 -8.68 22.44 17.88
N GLN A 256 -10.00 22.41 17.98
CA GLN A 256 -10.85 23.59 17.95
C GLN A 256 -11.65 23.73 19.25
N VAL A 257 -12.06 24.96 19.57
CA VAL A 257 -12.92 25.26 20.71
C VAL A 257 -14.09 26.15 20.31
N TYR A 258 -15.23 25.98 20.95
CA TYR A 258 -16.41 26.84 20.77
C TYR A 258 -17.26 26.89 22.05
N PRO A 259 -18.03 27.97 22.26
CA PRO A 259 -18.90 28.09 23.42
C PRO A 259 -20.12 27.17 23.30
N GLY A 260 -20.58 26.64 24.43
CA GLY A 260 -21.74 25.78 24.56
C GLY A 260 -21.42 24.27 24.51
N PRO A 261 -22.47 23.44 24.55
CA PRO A 261 -22.36 21.99 24.54
C PRO A 261 -21.90 21.47 23.17
N GLU A 262 -21.47 20.22 23.13
CA GLU A 262 -20.91 19.61 21.93
C GLU A 262 -21.95 19.46 20.82
N SER A 263 -21.55 19.78 19.59
CA SER A 263 -22.38 19.63 18.41
C SER A 263 -21.51 19.33 17.19
N VAL A 264 -21.70 18.16 16.59
CA VAL A 264 -20.92 17.68 15.44
C VAL A 264 -21.04 18.67 14.27
N GLY A 265 -19.90 19.00 13.65
CA GLY A 265 -19.86 19.90 12.50
C GLY A 265 -19.87 21.39 12.87
N THR A 266 -19.82 21.72 14.16
CA THR A 266 -19.64 23.11 14.61
C THR A 266 -18.25 23.60 14.22
N ASN A 267 -18.18 24.75 13.56
CA ASN A 267 -16.92 25.42 13.28
C ASN A 267 -16.50 26.24 14.51
N GLY A 268 -15.43 25.80 15.17
CA GLY A 268 -14.85 26.50 16.31
C GLY A 268 -13.65 27.35 15.93
N THR A 269 -13.05 27.97 16.95
CA THR A 269 -11.75 28.62 16.85
C THR A 269 -10.67 27.55 16.97
N ARG A 270 -9.86 27.37 15.90
CA ARG A 270 -8.68 26.51 15.94
C ARG A 270 -7.62 27.11 16.85
N LEU A 271 -7.04 26.32 17.74
CA LEU A 271 -5.94 26.81 18.57
C LEU A 271 -4.66 26.92 17.70
N THR A 272 -3.97 28.05 17.76
CA THR A 272 -2.88 28.38 16.83
C THR A 272 -1.68 27.41 16.87
N GLU A 273 -1.53 26.65 17.95
CA GLU A 273 -0.48 25.62 18.13
C GLU A 273 -1.03 24.19 18.16
N SER A 274 -2.33 23.99 17.88
CA SER A 274 -2.95 22.66 17.95
C SER A 274 -2.94 21.95 16.62
N PHE A 275 -1.78 21.55 16.11
CA PHE A 275 -1.81 20.70 14.93
C PHE A 275 -0.72 19.65 14.85
N ALA A 276 -1.11 18.50 14.33
CA ALA A 276 -0.22 17.44 13.91
C ALA A 276 -0.41 17.24 12.40
N LEU A 277 0.69 17.32 11.67
CA LEU A 277 0.75 16.99 10.25
C LEU A 277 1.50 15.67 10.10
N VAL A 278 0.89 14.74 9.36
CA VAL A 278 1.53 13.48 8.96
C VAL A 278 1.72 13.52 7.47
N SER A 279 2.95 13.76 7.02
CA SER A 279 3.37 13.70 5.60
C SER A 279 4.32 12.51 5.40
N ASP A 280 3.84 11.33 5.77
CA ASP A 280 4.60 10.07 5.77
C ASP A 280 3.76 8.98 5.09
N VAL A 281 4.38 7.84 4.80
CA VAL A 281 3.73 6.70 4.15
C VAL A 281 2.97 5.79 5.13
N LYS A 282 3.15 6.01 6.43
CA LYS A 282 2.58 5.22 7.53
C LYS A 282 1.97 6.10 8.63
N PRO A 283 1.04 5.57 9.45
CA PRO A 283 0.46 6.30 10.55
C PRO A 283 1.50 6.77 11.57
N ARG A 284 1.15 7.81 12.32
CA ARG A 284 2.00 8.37 13.37
C ARG A 284 1.22 8.68 14.63
N ASP A 285 1.90 8.53 15.76
CA ASP A 285 1.43 9.04 17.04
C ASP A 285 1.97 10.46 17.26
N SER A 286 1.24 11.26 18.03
CA SER A 286 1.63 12.62 18.39
C SER A 286 1.02 13.03 19.71
N VAL A 287 1.56 14.08 20.32
CA VAL A 287 1.02 14.67 21.56
C VAL A 287 0.95 16.17 21.39
N LEU A 288 -0.22 16.74 21.62
CA LEU A 288 -0.43 18.19 21.64
C LEU A 288 -0.65 18.66 23.08
N ARG A 289 0.01 19.74 23.49
CA ARG A 289 -0.09 20.30 24.86
C ARG A 289 -0.47 21.78 24.80
N PHE A 290 -1.43 22.18 25.64
CA PHE A 290 -2.00 23.52 25.64
C PHE A 290 -1.98 24.12 27.04
N THR A 291 -1.20 25.19 27.24
CA THR A 291 -1.02 25.84 28.54
C THR A 291 -1.69 27.22 28.65
N LYS A 292 -2.23 27.76 27.55
CA LYS A 292 -2.76 29.14 27.48
C LYS A 292 -4.17 29.21 26.93
N LEU A 293 -5.05 28.29 27.35
CA LEU A 293 -6.43 28.25 26.89
C LEU A 293 -7.24 29.50 27.25
N ASP A 294 -6.86 30.23 28.31
CA ASP A 294 -7.50 31.51 28.68
C ASP A 294 -7.41 32.60 27.59
N SER A 295 -6.48 32.46 26.63
CA SER A 295 -6.41 33.37 25.48
C SER A 295 -7.53 33.15 24.45
N VAL A 296 -8.26 32.03 24.54
CA VAL A 296 -9.31 31.63 23.60
C VAL A 296 -10.65 31.43 24.31
N LEU A 297 -10.65 30.81 25.49
CA LEU A 297 -11.83 30.66 26.34
C LEU A 297 -12.02 31.96 27.13
N LEU A 298 -12.68 32.96 26.55
CA LEU A 298 -12.72 34.34 27.10
C LEU A 298 -13.85 34.59 28.11
N ASP A 299 -14.98 33.91 27.94
CA ASP A 299 -16.19 34.16 28.71
C ASP A 299 -16.49 33.01 29.70
N SER A 300 -17.18 33.35 30.79
CA SER A 300 -17.78 32.35 31.68
C SER A 300 -18.82 31.52 30.92
N GLY A 301 -18.90 30.24 31.25
CA GLY A 301 -19.84 29.29 30.66
C GLY A 301 -19.19 27.98 30.24
N GLU A 302 -20.00 27.10 29.67
CA GLU A 302 -19.53 25.86 29.07
C GLU A 302 -18.86 26.13 27.72
N TRP A 303 -17.74 25.46 27.49
CA TRP A 303 -16.99 25.45 26.25
C TRP A 303 -16.72 24.01 25.83
N THR A 304 -16.85 23.72 24.55
CA THR A 304 -16.46 22.43 24.00
C THR A 304 -15.10 22.54 23.35
N LEU A 305 -14.23 21.56 23.63
CA LEU A 305 -12.97 21.34 22.96
C LEU A 305 -13.07 20.07 22.12
N GLU A 306 -12.81 20.17 20.82
CA GLU A 306 -12.89 19.05 19.87
C GLU A 306 -11.57 18.80 19.18
N VAL A 307 -11.25 17.53 18.98
CA VAL A 307 -10.13 17.07 18.16
C VAL A 307 -10.69 16.62 16.82
N ILE A 308 -10.25 17.28 15.75
CA ILE A 308 -10.69 17.05 14.38
C ILE A 308 -9.50 16.52 13.58
N THR A 309 -9.73 15.55 12.71
CA THR A 309 -8.74 15.10 11.73
C THR A 309 -9.28 15.20 10.32
N ARG A 310 -8.43 15.61 9.39
CA ARG A 310 -8.65 15.57 7.95
C ARG A 310 -7.73 14.53 7.35
N THR A 311 -8.31 13.56 6.68
CA THR A 311 -7.63 12.48 5.95
C THR A 311 -8.04 12.54 4.48
N PRO A 312 -7.45 11.71 3.59
CA PRO A 312 -7.95 11.55 2.23
C PRO A 312 -9.44 11.15 2.14
N PHE A 313 -10.00 10.57 3.20
CA PHE A 313 -11.38 10.09 3.26
C PHE A 313 -12.39 11.16 3.71
N GLY A 314 -11.91 12.30 4.22
CA GLY A 314 -12.76 13.38 4.69
C GLY A 314 -12.32 13.97 6.03
N ILE A 315 -13.22 14.71 6.66
CA ILE A 315 -13.01 15.38 7.95
C ILE A 315 -13.92 14.73 8.99
N GLU A 316 -13.36 14.39 10.14
CA GLU A 316 -14.08 13.73 11.23
C GLU A 316 -13.63 14.22 12.61
N ARG A 317 -14.52 14.10 13.59
CA ARG A 317 -14.22 14.35 15.01
C ARG A 317 -13.76 13.05 15.67
N ILE A 318 -12.55 13.06 16.25
CA ILE A 318 -11.95 11.87 16.88
C ILE A 318 -11.95 11.91 18.41
N ALA A 319 -12.17 13.08 19.03
CA ALA A 319 -12.45 13.23 20.46
C ALA A 319 -13.10 14.58 20.77
N HIS A 320 -13.74 14.67 21.93
CA HIS A 320 -14.21 15.94 22.48
C HIS A 320 -14.24 15.90 24.01
N THR A 321 -14.27 17.07 24.64
CA THR A 321 -14.53 17.26 26.08
C THR A 321 -15.14 18.63 26.33
N SER A 322 -15.86 18.78 27.44
CA SER A 322 -16.43 20.06 27.87
C SER A 322 -15.63 20.65 29.02
N ILE A 323 -15.38 21.96 28.95
CA ILE A 323 -14.69 22.75 29.96
C ILE A 323 -15.66 23.84 30.42
N ASN A 324 -15.94 23.90 31.72
CA ASN A 324 -16.75 24.97 32.28
C ASN A 324 -15.83 26.04 32.89
N ILE A 325 -15.97 27.28 32.41
CA ILE A 325 -15.23 28.44 32.90
C ILE A 325 -16.17 29.26 33.79
N ASP A 326 -15.73 29.57 35.01
CA ASP A 326 -16.47 30.43 35.94
C ASP A 326 -15.54 31.54 36.41
N ARG A 327 -15.66 32.71 35.77
CA ARG A 327 -14.92 33.92 36.11
C ARG A 327 -15.81 34.96 36.79
N ASP A 328 -17.03 34.59 37.15
CA ASP A 328 -17.98 35.50 37.73
C ASP A 328 -17.60 35.76 39.20
N LEU A 329 -17.03 36.94 39.44
CA LEU A 329 -16.69 37.39 40.79
C LEU A 329 -17.96 37.80 41.55
N ALA A 330 -18.42 36.94 42.45
CA ALA A 330 -19.45 37.30 43.42
C ALA A 330 -18.87 38.23 44.51
N LEU A 331 -18.95 39.55 44.31
CA LEU A 331 -18.49 40.53 45.30
C LEU A 331 -19.54 40.69 46.43
N ARG A 332 -19.26 40.14 47.61
CA ARG A 332 -20.07 40.36 48.82
C ARG A 332 -19.55 41.54 49.62
N GLY A 333 -19.91 42.76 49.21
CA GLY A 333 -19.60 43.98 49.95
C GLY A 333 -20.76 44.45 50.83
N SER A 334 -20.52 44.70 52.11
CA SER A 334 -21.41 45.51 52.97
C SER A 334 -20.81 46.91 53.10
N PHE A 335 -21.53 47.95 52.70
CA PHE A 335 -21.15 49.33 53.00
C PHE A 335 -21.78 49.76 54.32
N GLN A 336 -20.97 50.25 55.26
CA GLN A 336 -21.45 51.07 56.38
C GLN A 336 -21.18 52.52 56.02
N ALA A 337 -22.24 53.28 55.73
CA ALA A 337 -22.15 54.72 55.68
C ALA A 337 -22.07 55.25 57.12
N LEU A 338 -21.01 55.99 57.44
CA LEU A 338 -20.97 56.80 58.65
C LEU A 338 -21.92 57.99 58.44
N SER A 339 -22.99 58.08 59.24
CA SER A 339 -23.78 59.30 59.32
C SER A 339 -23.03 60.30 60.18
N ASP A 340 -22.65 61.44 59.62
CA ASP A 340 -22.12 62.57 60.37
C ASP A 340 -23.11 62.97 61.49
N GLN A 341 -22.59 63.14 62.71
CA GLN A 341 -23.34 63.60 63.88
C GLN A 341 -23.50 65.12 63.90
#